data_AF-A0A963TG45-F1
#
_entry.id   AF-A0A963TG45-F1
#
_cell.length_a   1.000
_cell.length_b   1.000
_cell.length_c   1.000
_cell.angle_alpha   90.00
_cell.angle_beta   90.00
_cell.angle_gamma   90.00
#
_symmetry.space_group_name_H-M   'P 1'
#
loop_
_entity.id
_entity.type
_entity.pdbx_description
1 polymer ?
#
loop_
_entity_poly.entity_id
_entity_poly.type
_entity_poly.pdbx_seq_one_letter_code
_entity_poly.pdbx_strand_id
1 'polypeptide(L)'
;MNHRKYRPHMGAVLRQGVVVSLAYFSVLAGSAWAADFDWTAGAPANWNNGASWNPAGPPSGGALNNAYIDNGGTAIITSDIPDIQDIHVGSGAGGVGTLTQTGGHTFQGTGGWVFVGQSGGVGTYNLSGGTQDKSRLFIGQAGTGFFNLSGSGVLDNDALLIGVAGGTGHVTMSGGTINTGQIDLTNGTFDMTGGLLSTTTFNGDLTQDGGTTAPGSSPGLMTINGNYALNAGDLFMELGGLTAGTEYDQLIVNGDVSLAGGLTLSLLPGFTPLLGDVFTIIDNMGVNPVSGGFLEGMSISVDGFGFDIDYMGGDGNDVVLTLVSSAVPAPGVVLLLLAGLAVVFRAKRRSRIGGGEAVLSPL
;
A
#
# COMPACT_ATOMS: atom_id res chain seq x y z
N MET A 1 -7.78 94.82 -73.97
CA MET A 1 -7.84 93.58 -74.76
C MET A 1 -7.86 92.41 -73.77
N ASN A 2 -9.06 91.86 -73.50
CA ASN A 2 -9.50 90.54 -73.96
C ASN A 2 -8.70 89.39 -73.31
N HIS A 3 -9.23 88.33 -72.71
CA HIS A 3 -10.57 87.80 -72.53
C HIS A 3 -10.49 86.73 -71.41
N ARG A 4 -11.60 86.50 -70.69
CA ARG A 4 -11.86 85.42 -69.72
C ARG A 4 -11.45 84.01 -70.22
N LYS A 5 -11.13 83.10 -69.30
CA LYS A 5 -11.92 81.86 -69.08
C LYS A 5 -11.51 81.08 -67.81
N TYR A 6 -12.54 80.82 -67.00
CA TYR A 6 -12.58 79.90 -65.85
C TYR A 6 -12.92 78.50 -66.35
N ARG A 7 -12.41 77.42 -65.73
CA ARG A 7 -13.23 76.27 -65.27
C ARG A 7 -12.44 75.30 -64.36
N PRO A 8 -13.12 74.66 -63.39
CA PRO A 8 -12.53 73.94 -62.25
C PRO A 8 -12.52 72.41 -62.44
N HIS A 9 -11.77 71.66 -61.64
CA HIS A 9 -12.13 70.26 -61.33
C HIS A 9 -11.68 69.85 -59.93
N MET A 10 -12.55 69.05 -59.32
CA MET A 10 -12.61 68.59 -57.94
C MET A 10 -11.36 67.85 -57.46
N GLY A 11 -11.00 68.07 -56.19
CA GLY A 11 -10.19 67.17 -55.38
C GLY A 11 -10.71 67.23 -53.95
N ALA A 12 -11.53 66.25 -53.57
CA ALA A 12 -12.11 66.13 -52.24
C ALA A 12 -11.23 65.24 -51.34
N VAL A 13 -11.39 65.49 -50.04
CA VAL A 13 -11.15 64.59 -48.89
C VAL A 13 -9.72 64.59 -48.30
N LEU A 14 -9.53 65.46 -47.31
CA LEU A 14 -8.68 65.19 -46.15
C LEU A 14 -9.43 64.25 -45.19
N ARG A 15 -8.90 63.05 -44.96
CA ARG A 15 -9.18 62.27 -43.74
C ARG A 15 -7.84 61.82 -43.15
N GLN A 16 -7.57 62.33 -41.95
CA GLN A 16 -6.49 61.88 -41.08
C GLN A 16 -6.74 60.42 -40.71
N GLY A 17 -5.77 59.55 -40.99
CA GLY A 17 -5.68 58.20 -40.45
C GLY A 17 -4.33 58.05 -39.79
N VAL A 18 -4.30 58.13 -38.46
CA VAL A 18 -3.13 57.74 -37.66
C VAL A 18 -3.01 56.22 -37.76
N VAL A 19 -2.00 55.73 -38.48
CA VAL A 19 -1.66 54.32 -38.48
C VAL A 19 -0.81 54.06 -37.23
N VAL A 20 -1.45 53.52 -36.20
CA VAL A 20 -0.73 52.89 -35.08
C VAL A 20 -0.34 51.48 -35.55
N SER A 21 0.91 51.32 -35.97
CA SER A 21 1.47 49.99 -36.22
C SER A 21 1.71 49.30 -34.88
N LEU A 22 0.77 48.46 -34.45
CA LEU A 22 1.00 47.50 -33.38
C LEU A 22 1.93 46.40 -33.92
N ALA A 23 3.21 46.43 -33.54
CA ALA A 23 4.09 45.30 -33.75
C ALA A 23 3.67 44.18 -32.79
N TYR A 24 2.96 43.17 -33.30
CA TYR A 24 2.77 41.91 -32.61
C TYR A 24 4.13 41.20 -32.58
N PHE A 25 4.87 41.34 -31.47
CA PHE A 25 5.91 40.39 -31.14
C PHE A 25 5.22 39.11 -30.68
N SER A 26 4.98 38.19 -31.62
CA SER A 26 4.77 36.79 -31.25
C SER A 26 6.08 36.27 -30.67
N VAL A 27 6.19 36.25 -29.34
CA VAL A 27 7.13 35.35 -28.68
C VAL A 27 6.62 33.95 -29.02
N LEU A 28 7.19 33.35 -30.05
CA LEU A 28 7.19 31.90 -30.18
C LEU A 28 7.92 31.41 -28.93
N ALA A 29 7.18 31.03 -27.89
CA ALA A 29 7.72 30.19 -26.85
C ALA A 29 8.20 28.93 -27.57
N GLY A 30 9.50 28.87 -27.86
CA GLY A 30 10.11 27.64 -28.32
C GLY A 30 9.75 26.57 -27.30
N SER A 31 9.23 25.44 -27.76
CA SER A 31 9.09 24.25 -26.92
C SER A 31 10.39 24.06 -26.16
N ALA A 32 10.35 24.21 -24.83
CA ALA A 32 11.49 23.88 -24.01
C ALA A 32 11.80 22.40 -24.29
N TRP A 33 13.02 22.12 -24.75
CA TRP A 33 13.46 20.74 -24.88
C TRP A 33 13.45 20.13 -23.48
N ALA A 34 13.09 18.84 -23.40
CA ALA A 34 13.25 18.09 -22.17
C ALA A 34 14.70 18.24 -21.68
N ALA A 35 14.86 18.60 -20.42
CA ALA A 35 16.14 18.82 -19.78
C ALA A 35 16.20 17.91 -18.56
N ASP A 36 17.13 16.96 -18.59
CA ASP A 36 17.49 16.21 -17.40
C ASP A 36 18.15 17.14 -16.38
N PHE A 37 17.97 16.81 -15.10
CA PHE A 37 18.46 17.59 -13.98
C PHE A 37 19.50 16.79 -13.20
N ASP A 38 20.72 17.30 -13.16
CA ASP A 38 21.82 16.70 -12.41
C ASP A 38 21.96 17.36 -11.05
N TRP A 39 22.03 16.55 -9.99
CA TRP A 39 22.34 17.03 -8.65
C TRP A 39 23.78 17.53 -8.59
N THR A 40 23.97 18.73 -8.03
CA THR A 40 25.27 19.41 -7.99
C THR A 40 25.77 19.66 -6.56
N ALA A 41 24.91 19.56 -5.55
CA ALA A 41 25.30 19.83 -4.18
C ALA A 41 26.16 18.70 -3.61
N GLY A 42 27.34 19.04 -3.07
CA GLY A 42 28.23 18.09 -2.39
C GLY A 42 27.87 17.84 -0.92
N ALA A 43 27.05 18.70 -0.31
CA ALA A 43 26.48 18.50 1.02
C ALA A 43 24.98 18.17 0.90
N PRO A 44 24.38 17.52 1.91
CA PRO A 44 22.94 17.26 1.91
C PRO A 44 22.13 18.54 1.76
N ALA A 45 21.19 18.56 0.81
CA ALA A 45 20.34 19.72 0.55
C ALA A 45 18.92 19.29 0.16
N ASN A 46 17.96 20.19 0.36
CA ASN A 46 16.57 19.93 0.00
C ASN A 46 16.40 19.82 -1.52
N TRP A 47 15.66 18.82 -1.99
CA TRP A 47 15.33 18.59 -3.40
C TRP A 47 14.77 19.85 -4.07
N ASN A 48 13.89 20.57 -3.37
CA ASN A 48 13.25 21.77 -3.89
C ASN A 48 14.15 23.02 -3.88
N ASN A 49 15.39 22.92 -3.38
CA ASN A 49 16.38 23.97 -3.56
C ASN A 49 16.94 23.92 -4.98
N GLY A 50 16.39 24.74 -5.88
CA GLY A 50 16.78 24.80 -7.29
C GLY A 50 18.25 25.12 -7.55
N ALA A 51 18.98 25.70 -6.60
CA ALA A 51 20.43 25.92 -6.72
C ALA A 51 21.26 24.61 -6.60
N SER A 52 20.62 23.51 -6.18
CA SER A 52 21.27 22.20 -6.05
C SER A 52 21.21 21.37 -7.33
N TRP A 53 20.62 21.91 -8.40
CA TRP A 53 20.41 21.22 -9.66
C TRP A 53 21.05 21.97 -10.83
N ASN A 54 21.46 21.22 -11.85
CA ASN A 54 21.83 21.75 -13.15
C ASN A 54 20.97 21.06 -14.24
N PRO A 55 20.17 21.80 -15.03
CA PRO A 55 19.98 23.24 -14.97
C PRO A 55 19.35 23.69 -13.64
N ALA A 56 19.56 24.96 -13.28
CA ALA A 56 19.07 25.49 -12.01
C ALA A 56 17.54 25.50 -11.97
N GLY A 57 16.99 24.98 -10.88
CA GLY A 57 15.57 24.77 -10.66
C GLY A 57 15.29 23.36 -10.15
N PRO A 58 14.27 23.13 -9.31
CA PRO A 58 13.89 21.77 -8.97
C PRO A 58 13.50 21.01 -10.25
N PRO A 59 13.87 19.71 -10.35
CA PRO A 59 13.46 18.86 -11.45
C PRO A 59 11.96 18.98 -11.67
N SER A 60 11.58 19.31 -12.89
CA SER A 60 10.19 19.59 -13.27
C SER A 60 10.04 19.51 -14.79
N GLY A 61 8.80 19.53 -15.29
CA GLY A 61 8.49 19.50 -16.71
C GLY A 61 7.73 18.25 -17.16
N GLY A 62 7.52 17.29 -16.25
CA GLY A 62 6.78 16.06 -16.51
C GLY A 62 7.57 15.07 -17.35
N ALA A 63 6.91 14.44 -18.32
CA ALA A 63 7.50 13.44 -19.20
C ALA A 63 8.79 13.93 -19.87
N LEU A 64 9.77 13.03 -20.04
CA LEU A 64 11.09 13.27 -20.63
C LEU A 64 12.10 14.01 -19.75
N ASN A 65 11.73 14.49 -18.56
CA ASN A 65 12.66 15.13 -17.62
C ASN A 65 13.05 14.17 -16.49
N ASN A 66 14.29 13.73 -16.45
CA ASN A 66 14.79 12.87 -15.36
C ASN A 66 15.57 13.66 -14.32
N ALA A 67 15.65 13.14 -13.10
CA ALA A 67 16.50 13.67 -12.04
C ALA A 67 17.62 12.67 -11.70
N TYR A 68 18.88 13.11 -11.73
CA TYR A 68 20.06 12.28 -11.47
C TYR A 68 20.80 12.74 -10.21
N ILE A 69 21.08 11.82 -9.29
CA ILE A 69 21.85 12.06 -8.07
C ILE A 69 23.05 11.11 -8.08
N ASP A 70 24.11 11.50 -8.80
CA ASP A 70 25.23 10.59 -9.13
C ASP A 70 26.61 11.13 -8.70
N ASN A 71 26.65 12.29 -8.04
CA ASN A 71 27.86 13.01 -7.67
C ASN A 71 28.39 12.68 -6.25
N GLY A 72 27.83 11.66 -5.59
CA GLY A 72 28.09 11.29 -4.19
C GLY A 72 27.31 12.12 -3.16
N GLY A 73 26.51 13.09 -3.60
CA GLY A 73 25.71 13.96 -2.73
C GLY A 73 24.43 13.31 -2.21
N THR A 74 23.71 14.07 -1.37
CA THR A 74 22.43 13.65 -0.79
C THR A 74 21.32 14.66 -1.09
N ALA A 75 20.30 14.22 -1.83
CA ALA A 75 19.07 14.99 -2.02
C ALA A 75 18.05 14.64 -0.93
N ILE A 76 17.37 15.65 -0.38
CA ILE A 76 16.39 15.48 0.70
C ILE A 76 14.99 15.93 0.26
N ILE A 77 14.03 15.03 0.25
CA ILE A 77 12.61 15.35 0.00
C ILE A 77 11.89 15.51 1.34
N THR A 78 11.34 16.69 1.59
CA THR A 78 10.55 17.02 2.80
C THR A 78 9.12 17.45 2.50
N SER A 79 8.79 17.63 1.23
CA SER A 79 7.51 18.07 0.70
C SER A 79 7.40 17.57 -0.74
N ASP A 80 6.20 17.58 -1.31
CA ASP A 80 5.99 17.08 -2.67
C ASP A 80 6.97 17.71 -3.66
N ILE A 81 7.43 16.88 -4.60
CA ILE A 81 8.27 17.34 -5.70
C ILE A 81 7.41 17.59 -6.95
N PRO A 82 7.85 18.46 -7.87
CA PRO A 82 7.18 18.65 -9.15
C PRO A 82 7.15 17.36 -9.99
N ASP A 83 6.23 17.28 -10.95
CA ASP A 83 6.16 16.15 -11.88
C ASP A 83 7.43 16.08 -12.76
N ILE A 84 8.00 14.88 -12.82
CA ILE A 84 9.18 14.49 -13.59
C ILE A 84 8.95 13.09 -14.13
N GLN A 85 9.79 12.65 -15.07
CA GLN A 85 9.74 11.30 -15.62
C GLN A 85 10.26 10.27 -14.62
N ASP A 86 11.56 10.25 -14.37
CA ASP A 86 12.21 9.22 -13.55
C ASP A 86 13.21 9.85 -12.57
N ILE A 87 13.46 9.13 -11.47
CA ILE A 87 14.48 9.48 -10.47
C ILE A 87 15.59 8.43 -10.54
N HIS A 88 16.84 8.88 -10.72
CA HIS A 88 18.03 8.04 -10.71
C HIS A 88 18.92 8.43 -9.54
N VAL A 89 19.28 7.43 -8.72
CA VAL A 89 20.13 7.58 -7.53
C VAL A 89 21.31 6.63 -7.67
N GLY A 90 22.51 7.16 -7.93
CA GLY A 90 23.70 6.35 -8.13
C GLY A 90 23.63 5.52 -9.41
N SER A 91 23.63 6.19 -10.55
CA SER A 91 23.55 5.61 -11.89
C SER A 91 24.90 5.66 -12.63
N GLY A 92 25.18 4.62 -13.41
CA GLY A 92 26.40 4.52 -14.21
C GLY A 92 27.65 4.15 -13.41
N ALA A 93 28.69 3.67 -14.10
CA ALA A 93 29.92 3.23 -13.46
C ALA A 93 30.59 4.37 -12.67
N GLY A 94 30.75 4.18 -11.37
CA GLY A 94 31.31 5.17 -10.44
C GLY A 94 30.31 6.23 -9.95
N GLY A 95 29.08 6.23 -10.46
CA GLY A 95 28.00 7.06 -9.94
C GLY A 95 27.59 6.62 -8.55
N VAL A 96 27.55 7.57 -7.62
CA VAL A 96 27.13 7.32 -6.23
C VAL A 96 26.08 8.35 -5.86
N GLY A 97 25.02 7.93 -5.17
CA GLY A 97 23.92 8.81 -4.84
C GLY A 97 23.21 8.45 -3.54
N THR A 98 22.66 9.46 -2.88
CA THR A 98 21.71 9.22 -1.79
C THR A 98 20.46 10.09 -1.95
N LEU A 99 19.31 9.45 -1.85
CA LEU A 99 18.02 10.11 -1.67
C LEU A 99 17.53 9.87 -0.25
N THR A 100 17.10 10.92 0.44
CA THR A 100 16.46 10.81 1.76
C THR A 100 15.10 11.48 1.70
N GLN A 101 14.05 10.76 2.06
CA GLN A 101 12.68 11.26 2.07
C GLN A 101 12.09 11.16 3.47
N THR A 102 11.59 12.31 3.94
CA THR A 102 10.97 12.46 5.27
C THR A 102 9.56 13.06 5.19
N GLY A 103 9.07 13.37 3.98
CA GLY A 103 7.75 13.93 3.75
C GLY A 103 7.47 14.09 2.26
N GLY A 104 6.21 14.38 1.93
CA GLY A 104 5.75 14.59 0.55
C GLY A 104 5.71 13.33 -0.33
N HIS A 105 5.24 13.52 -1.56
CA HIS A 105 5.09 12.52 -2.61
C HIS A 105 6.20 12.63 -3.68
N THR A 106 6.68 11.49 -4.20
CA THR A 106 7.70 11.48 -5.29
C THR A 106 7.13 11.79 -6.67
N PHE A 107 5.87 11.43 -6.95
CA PHE A 107 5.30 11.61 -8.29
C PHE A 107 3.87 12.14 -8.25
N GLN A 108 3.61 13.22 -9.01
CA GLN A 108 2.28 13.86 -9.07
C GLN A 108 1.55 13.65 -10.40
N GLY A 109 2.23 13.26 -11.48
CA GLY A 109 1.65 13.13 -12.83
C GLY A 109 2.13 11.91 -13.63
N THR A 110 2.87 12.14 -14.72
CA THR A 110 3.01 11.19 -15.86
C THR A 110 4.27 10.31 -15.85
N GLY A 111 5.25 10.61 -15.01
CA GLY A 111 6.45 9.79 -14.79
C GLY A 111 6.35 8.87 -13.58
N GLY A 112 7.23 7.88 -13.47
CA GLY A 112 6.96 6.75 -12.59
C GLY A 112 8.11 5.86 -12.12
N TRP A 113 9.32 5.90 -12.66
CA TRP A 113 10.34 4.95 -12.20
C TRP A 113 11.38 5.59 -11.30
N VAL A 114 11.75 4.86 -10.25
CA VAL A 114 12.89 5.20 -9.40
C VAL A 114 13.92 4.11 -9.56
N PHE A 115 15.15 4.50 -9.89
CA PHE A 115 16.29 3.60 -9.98
C PHE A 115 17.29 3.93 -8.87
N VAL A 116 17.61 2.93 -8.06
CA VAL A 116 18.58 3.05 -6.96
C VAL A 116 19.72 2.08 -7.23
N GLY A 117 20.89 2.58 -7.61
CA GLY A 117 22.05 1.75 -7.94
C GLY A 117 21.90 1.06 -9.29
N GLN A 118 22.03 1.83 -10.38
CA GLN A 118 21.78 1.35 -11.74
C GLN A 118 23.07 1.28 -12.57
N SER A 119 23.20 0.29 -13.46
CA SER A 119 24.23 0.26 -14.51
C SER A 119 25.66 0.44 -13.99
N GLY A 120 26.01 -0.28 -12.93
CA GLY A 120 27.32 -0.22 -12.26
C GLY A 120 27.47 0.89 -11.21
N GLY A 121 26.42 1.70 -10.99
CA GLY A 121 26.38 2.70 -9.94
C GLY A 121 25.95 2.15 -8.58
N VAL A 122 26.15 2.95 -7.53
CA VAL A 122 25.79 2.63 -6.15
C VAL A 122 24.80 3.66 -5.60
N GLY A 123 23.58 3.24 -5.35
CA GLY A 123 22.51 4.13 -4.88
C GLY A 123 22.02 3.77 -3.49
N THR A 124 21.63 4.78 -2.71
CA THR A 124 20.91 4.58 -1.45
C THR A 124 19.65 5.44 -1.41
N TYR A 125 18.52 4.83 -1.07
CA TYR A 125 17.28 5.55 -0.84
C TYR A 125 16.74 5.25 0.56
N ASN A 126 16.69 6.30 1.40
CA ASN A 126 16.13 6.25 2.75
C ASN A 126 14.74 6.86 2.75
N LEU A 127 13.71 6.07 3.05
CA LEU A 127 12.33 6.52 3.17
C LEU A 127 11.88 6.37 4.63
N SER A 128 11.78 7.49 5.33
CA SER A 128 11.42 7.53 6.77
C SER A 128 10.12 8.26 7.06
N GLY A 129 9.58 8.97 6.06
CA GLY A 129 8.30 9.66 6.07
C GLY A 129 7.96 10.13 4.66
N GLY A 130 6.70 10.45 4.39
CA GLY A 130 6.22 10.71 3.03
C GLY A 130 5.98 9.43 2.24
N THR A 131 5.67 9.57 0.96
CA THR A 131 5.31 8.45 0.09
C THR A 131 6.16 8.42 -1.18
N GLN A 132 6.70 7.24 -1.52
CA GLN A 132 7.12 6.93 -2.87
C GLN A 132 5.91 6.36 -3.61
N ASP A 133 5.25 7.19 -4.40
CA ASP A 133 3.99 6.83 -5.06
C ASP A 133 4.21 6.46 -6.52
N LYS A 134 3.36 5.59 -7.05
CA LYS A 134 3.20 5.28 -8.49
C LYS A 134 4.37 4.49 -9.09
N SER A 135 4.00 3.53 -9.92
CA SER A 135 4.87 2.79 -10.85
C SER A 135 6.02 2.00 -10.22
N ARG A 136 7.26 1.99 -10.75
CA ARG A 136 8.27 0.95 -10.41
C ARG A 136 9.44 1.50 -9.62
N LEU A 137 9.84 0.80 -8.56
CA LEU A 137 11.08 1.03 -7.84
C LEU A 137 12.08 -0.10 -8.14
N PHE A 138 13.21 0.23 -8.73
CA PHE A 138 14.31 -0.69 -9.02
C PHE A 138 15.44 -0.49 -8.01
N ILE A 139 15.79 -1.54 -7.29
CA ILE A 139 16.90 -1.57 -6.33
C ILE A 139 17.99 -2.48 -6.89
N GLY A 140 19.10 -1.90 -7.34
CA GLY A 140 20.25 -2.65 -7.84
C GLY A 140 20.04 -3.25 -9.23
N GLN A 141 19.56 -2.46 -10.21
CA GLN A 141 19.46 -2.93 -11.60
C GLN A 141 20.82 -2.83 -12.30
N ALA A 142 21.48 -3.98 -12.54
CA ALA A 142 22.84 -4.03 -13.09
C ALA A 142 23.87 -3.18 -12.32
N GLY A 143 23.57 -2.79 -11.07
CA GLY A 143 24.39 -2.00 -10.16
C GLY A 143 24.18 -2.47 -8.72
N THR A 144 24.45 -1.61 -7.73
CA THR A 144 24.25 -1.94 -6.31
C THR A 144 23.30 -0.93 -5.66
N GLY A 145 22.12 -1.39 -5.24
CA GLY A 145 21.09 -0.53 -4.65
C GLY A 145 20.80 -0.88 -3.19
N PHE A 146 20.54 0.15 -2.40
CA PHE A 146 20.08 0.03 -1.02
C PHE A 146 18.78 0.83 -0.84
N PHE A 147 17.72 0.19 -0.34
CA PHE A 147 16.48 0.85 0.04
C PHE A 147 16.17 0.58 1.50
N ASN A 148 16.06 1.64 2.28
CA ASN A 148 15.81 1.58 3.71
C ASN A 148 14.46 2.21 4.02
N LEU A 149 13.49 1.38 4.43
CA LEU A 149 12.17 1.82 4.87
C LEU A 149 12.08 1.81 6.40
N SER A 150 11.62 2.92 6.95
CA SER A 150 11.52 3.13 8.39
C SER A 150 10.45 4.17 8.74
N GLY A 151 10.23 4.40 10.03
CA GLY A 151 9.36 5.48 10.52
C GLY A 151 7.94 5.37 9.97
N SER A 152 7.46 6.46 9.39
CA SER A 152 6.14 6.54 8.73
C SER A 152 6.25 6.64 7.21
N GLY A 153 7.36 6.15 6.63
CA GLY A 153 7.56 6.10 5.19
C GLY A 153 6.57 5.13 4.54
N VAL A 154 6.08 5.48 3.35
CA VAL A 154 5.15 4.64 2.59
C VAL A 154 5.71 4.38 1.20
N LEU A 155 5.88 3.11 0.85
CA LEU A 155 6.09 2.69 -0.54
C LEU A 155 4.73 2.28 -1.11
N ASP A 156 4.20 3.04 -2.06
CA ASP A 156 2.89 2.80 -2.68
C ASP A 156 3.03 2.75 -4.22
N ASN A 157 3.33 1.57 -4.77
CA ASN A 157 3.80 1.46 -6.15
C ASN A 157 3.31 0.18 -6.87
N ASP A 158 3.49 0.10 -8.18
CA ASP A 158 3.07 -1.06 -8.96
C ASP A 158 4.00 -2.27 -8.72
N ALA A 159 5.31 -2.01 -8.64
CA ALA A 159 6.29 -3.07 -8.40
C ALA A 159 7.58 -2.57 -7.74
N LEU A 160 8.11 -3.40 -6.85
CA LEU A 160 9.46 -3.31 -6.29
C LEU A 160 10.35 -4.42 -6.87
N LEU A 161 11.37 -4.06 -7.65
CA LEU A 161 12.26 -5.01 -8.31
C LEU A 161 13.67 -4.95 -7.70
N ILE A 162 14.16 -6.08 -7.20
CA ILE A 162 15.37 -6.14 -6.37
C ILE A 162 16.43 -7.04 -7.03
N GLY A 163 17.59 -6.47 -7.34
CA GLY A 163 18.75 -7.19 -7.88
C GLY A 163 18.55 -7.67 -9.33
N VAL A 164 17.81 -6.93 -10.14
CA VAL A 164 17.56 -7.32 -11.53
C VAL A 164 18.75 -7.06 -12.45
N ALA A 165 18.76 -7.67 -13.64
CA ALA A 165 19.78 -7.49 -14.67
C ALA A 165 21.23 -7.75 -14.19
N GLY A 166 21.40 -8.70 -13.26
CA GLY A 166 22.72 -9.08 -12.71
C GLY A 166 23.29 -8.11 -11.68
N GLY A 167 22.50 -7.13 -11.22
CA GLY A 167 22.87 -6.27 -10.11
C GLY A 167 22.58 -6.90 -8.75
N THR A 168 22.80 -6.14 -7.68
CA THR A 168 22.54 -6.54 -6.30
C THR A 168 21.69 -5.49 -5.61
N GLY A 169 20.55 -5.89 -5.09
CA GLY A 169 19.65 -5.01 -4.35
C GLY A 169 19.51 -5.45 -2.90
N HIS A 170 19.46 -4.48 -1.99
CA HIS A 170 19.23 -4.71 -0.57
C HIS A 170 18.07 -3.85 -0.11
N VAL A 171 17.02 -4.48 0.42
CA VAL A 171 15.89 -3.81 1.03
C VAL A 171 15.88 -4.12 2.52
N THR A 172 15.88 -3.08 3.35
CA THR A 172 15.70 -3.20 4.79
C THR A 172 14.40 -2.51 5.19
N MET A 173 13.51 -3.27 5.80
CA MET A 173 12.22 -2.79 6.29
C MET A 173 12.18 -2.91 7.81
N SER A 174 12.34 -1.77 8.49
CA SER A 174 12.36 -1.67 9.96
C SER A 174 11.12 -0.95 10.52
N GLY A 175 10.29 -0.41 9.64
CA GLY A 175 9.09 0.37 9.92
C GLY A 175 8.41 0.76 8.60
N GLY A 176 7.47 1.70 8.66
CA GLY A 176 6.74 2.16 7.49
C GLY A 176 5.77 1.13 6.91
N THR A 177 5.26 1.43 5.72
CA THR A 177 4.32 0.58 4.98
C THR A 177 4.84 0.32 3.57
N ILE A 178 4.82 -0.94 3.15
CA ILE A 178 4.91 -1.31 1.73
C ILE A 178 3.51 -1.72 1.29
N ASN A 179 2.96 -1.02 0.31
CA ASN A 179 1.77 -1.39 -0.44
C ASN A 179 2.18 -1.47 -1.91
N THR A 180 2.39 -2.68 -2.43
CA THR A 180 2.87 -2.84 -3.81
C THR A 180 2.17 -3.96 -4.55
N GLY A 181 1.94 -3.79 -5.85
CA GLY A 181 1.36 -4.84 -6.67
C GLY A 181 2.21 -6.11 -6.69
N GLN A 182 3.55 -5.97 -6.76
CA GLN A 182 4.47 -7.10 -6.83
C GLN A 182 5.85 -6.76 -6.27
N ILE A 183 6.46 -7.72 -5.57
CA ILE A 183 7.88 -7.69 -5.18
C ILE A 183 8.62 -8.79 -5.93
N ASP A 184 9.69 -8.43 -6.65
CA ASP A 184 10.56 -9.37 -7.36
C ASP A 184 11.95 -9.42 -6.74
N LEU A 185 12.26 -10.53 -6.06
CA LEU A 185 13.58 -10.78 -5.49
C LEU A 185 14.40 -11.66 -6.45
N THR A 186 15.19 -11.02 -7.33
CA THR A 186 15.99 -11.75 -8.34
C THR A 186 17.39 -12.09 -7.84
N ASN A 187 18.14 -11.09 -7.37
CA ASN A 187 19.50 -11.24 -6.85
C ASN A 187 19.74 -10.20 -5.75
N GLY A 188 18.98 -10.30 -4.67
CA GLY A 188 19.01 -9.33 -3.59
C GLY A 188 18.54 -9.89 -2.26
N THR A 189 18.45 -9.02 -1.27
CA THR A 189 17.91 -9.34 0.06
C THR A 189 16.71 -8.47 0.37
N PHE A 190 15.77 -9.02 1.14
CA PHE A 190 14.62 -8.33 1.71
C PHE A 190 14.56 -8.66 3.20
N ASP A 191 15.05 -7.75 4.03
CA ASP A 191 15.17 -7.92 5.47
C ASP A 191 13.99 -7.25 6.17
N MET A 192 13.00 -8.04 6.60
CA MET A 192 11.80 -7.55 7.27
C MET A 192 11.92 -7.72 8.79
N THR A 193 12.08 -6.60 9.49
CA THR A 193 12.22 -6.53 10.96
C THR A 193 11.14 -5.68 11.63
N GLY A 194 10.31 -5.00 10.84
CA GLY A 194 9.23 -4.12 11.31
C GLY A 194 8.36 -3.63 10.15
N GLY A 195 7.39 -2.77 10.45
CA GLY A 195 6.50 -2.17 9.45
C GLY A 195 5.34 -3.08 9.02
N LEU A 196 4.56 -2.60 8.04
CA LEU A 196 3.44 -3.32 7.43
C LEU A 196 3.74 -3.65 5.97
N LEU A 197 3.85 -4.94 5.64
CA LEU A 197 3.97 -5.42 4.27
C LEU A 197 2.60 -5.85 3.75
N SER A 198 2.14 -5.20 2.68
CA SER A 198 1.00 -5.59 1.88
C SER A 198 1.39 -5.66 0.41
N THR A 199 1.21 -6.83 -0.20
CA THR A 199 1.43 -7.03 -1.63
C THR A 199 0.53 -8.14 -2.18
N THR A 200 0.29 -8.13 -3.48
CA THR A 200 -0.42 -9.22 -4.16
C THR A 200 0.52 -10.41 -4.44
N THR A 201 1.77 -10.14 -4.84
CA THR A 201 2.73 -11.19 -5.20
C THR A 201 4.12 -10.88 -4.66
N PHE A 202 4.72 -11.86 -3.97
CA PHE A 202 6.11 -11.85 -3.57
C PHE A 202 6.87 -12.96 -4.29
N ASN A 203 7.71 -12.61 -5.26
CA ASN A 203 8.53 -13.55 -6.03
C ASN A 203 9.89 -13.75 -5.37
N GLY A 204 9.98 -14.75 -4.51
CA GLY A 204 11.17 -15.12 -3.75
C GLY A 204 10.80 -15.68 -2.36
N ASP A 205 11.81 -16.02 -1.57
CA ASP A 205 11.63 -16.43 -0.19
C ASP A 205 11.37 -15.20 0.70
N LEU A 206 10.33 -15.25 1.53
CA LEU A 206 9.99 -14.23 2.51
C LEU A 206 10.33 -14.71 3.91
N THR A 207 11.32 -14.07 4.53
CA THR A 207 11.62 -14.22 5.97
C THR A 207 11.13 -12.99 6.72
N GLN A 208 10.22 -13.19 7.66
CA GLN A 208 9.66 -12.16 8.52
C GLN A 208 10.23 -12.32 9.94
N ASP A 209 11.16 -11.44 10.31
CA ASP A 209 11.79 -11.38 11.63
C ASP A 209 11.14 -10.30 12.53
N GLY A 210 10.06 -9.67 12.07
CA GLY A 210 9.27 -8.69 12.81
C GLY A 210 8.26 -7.98 11.90
N GLY A 211 7.48 -7.05 12.46
CA GLY A 211 6.45 -6.33 11.73
C GLY A 211 5.21 -7.18 11.45
N THR A 212 4.43 -6.76 10.45
CA THR A 212 3.16 -7.38 10.07
C THR A 212 3.12 -7.62 8.57
N THR A 213 2.77 -8.84 8.16
CA THR A 213 2.36 -9.13 6.77
C THR A 213 0.84 -9.21 6.72
N ALA A 214 0.23 -8.52 5.76
CA ALA A 214 -1.22 -8.51 5.53
C ALA A 214 -1.50 -8.74 4.03
N PRO A 215 -2.35 -9.71 3.66
CA PRO A 215 -2.63 -9.98 2.25
C PRO A 215 -3.30 -8.83 1.48
N GLY A 216 -2.52 -8.13 0.63
CA GLY A 216 -3.02 -7.20 -0.39
C GLY A 216 -3.94 -6.06 0.07
N SER A 217 -4.81 -5.59 -0.83
CA SER A 217 -5.90 -4.64 -0.53
C SER A 217 -7.09 -5.40 0.09
N SER A 218 -6.97 -5.67 1.38
CA SER A 218 -7.85 -6.57 2.13
C SER A 218 -9.37 -6.28 2.03
N PRO A 219 -10.24 -7.32 2.05
CA PRO A 219 -9.88 -8.74 1.93
C PRO A 219 -9.15 -9.04 0.64
N GLY A 220 -8.03 -9.75 0.73
CA GLY A 220 -7.06 -9.84 -0.33
C GLY A 220 -6.33 -11.17 -0.35
N LEU A 221 -5.74 -11.44 -1.50
CA LEU A 221 -4.92 -12.62 -1.73
C LEU A 221 -3.48 -12.17 -1.91
N MET A 222 -2.58 -12.79 -1.16
CA MET A 222 -1.13 -12.63 -1.34
C MET A 222 -0.53 -13.98 -1.72
N THR A 223 0.26 -14.01 -2.79
CA THR A 223 1.01 -15.21 -3.22
C THR A 223 2.50 -15.02 -2.95
N ILE A 224 3.11 -15.96 -2.24
CA ILE A 224 4.57 -16.08 -2.10
C ILE A 224 5.06 -17.19 -3.02
N ASN A 225 5.80 -16.82 -4.06
CA ASN A 225 6.47 -17.74 -4.99
C ASN A 225 7.85 -18.15 -4.46
N GLY A 226 7.86 -18.74 -3.27
CA GLY A 226 9.03 -19.17 -2.52
C GLY A 226 8.63 -19.68 -1.14
N ASN A 227 9.60 -19.86 -0.25
CA ASN A 227 9.35 -20.23 1.14
C ASN A 227 8.82 -19.05 1.95
N TYR A 228 7.96 -19.32 2.93
CA TYR A 228 7.53 -18.35 3.92
C TYR A 228 7.98 -18.77 5.33
N ALA A 229 8.81 -17.93 5.95
CA ALA A 229 9.28 -18.11 7.31
C ALA A 229 8.82 -16.93 8.18
N LEU A 230 7.82 -17.16 9.02
CA LEU A 230 7.39 -16.21 10.06
C LEU A 230 8.16 -16.49 11.35
N ASN A 231 9.34 -15.89 11.51
CA ASN A 231 10.18 -16.07 12.69
C ASN A 231 9.70 -15.22 13.88
N ALA A 232 9.20 -14.00 13.61
CA ALA A 232 8.63 -13.09 14.59
C ALA A 232 7.72 -12.04 13.92
N GLY A 233 6.97 -11.28 14.71
CA GLY A 233 5.92 -10.39 14.21
C GLY A 233 4.61 -11.14 13.99
N ASP A 234 3.70 -10.55 13.21
CA ASP A 234 2.34 -11.05 13.02
C ASP A 234 1.98 -11.28 11.55
N LEU A 235 1.19 -12.33 11.29
CA LEU A 235 0.35 -12.42 10.10
C LEU A 235 -1.02 -11.80 10.45
N PHE A 236 -1.46 -10.79 9.70
CA PHE A 236 -2.76 -10.15 9.89
C PHE A 236 -3.75 -10.64 8.84
N MET A 237 -4.92 -11.13 9.28
CA MET A 237 -5.97 -11.66 8.41
C MET A 237 -7.33 -11.05 8.74
N GLU A 238 -8.03 -10.58 7.71
CA GLU A 238 -9.39 -10.07 7.80
C GLU A 238 -10.42 -11.10 7.34
N LEU A 239 -11.50 -11.28 8.12
CA LEU A 239 -12.62 -12.17 7.79
C LEU A 239 -13.90 -11.35 7.62
N GLY A 240 -14.47 -11.37 6.41
CA GLY A 240 -15.71 -10.65 6.07
C GLY A 240 -16.79 -11.51 5.40
N GLY A 241 -16.49 -12.79 5.13
CA GLY A 241 -17.37 -13.78 4.49
C GLY A 241 -16.59 -15.07 4.26
N LEU A 242 -17.08 -15.97 3.40
CA LEU A 242 -16.56 -17.34 3.28
C LEU A 242 -15.78 -17.59 1.99
N THR A 243 -15.55 -16.54 1.18
CA THR A 243 -14.80 -16.63 -0.09
C THR A 243 -13.39 -16.05 0.07
N ALA A 244 -12.37 -16.89 -0.12
CA ALA A 244 -10.97 -16.48 -0.04
C ALA A 244 -10.63 -15.36 -1.05
N GLY A 245 -9.76 -14.44 -0.66
CA GLY A 245 -9.24 -13.35 -1.48
C GLY A 245 -10.24 -12.27 -1.88
N THR A 246 -11.53 -12.42 -1.54
CA THR A 246 -12.57 -11.43 -1.85
C THR A 246 -13.47 -11.11 -0.65
N GLU A 247 -13.73 -12.07 0.21
CA GLU A 247 -14.48 -11.88 1.45
C GLU A 247 -13.63 -12.14 2.70
N TYR A 248 -12.55 -12.90 2.60
CA TYR A 248 -11.54 -13.00 3.66
C TYR A 248 -10.12 -13.08 3.08
N ASP A 249 -9.13 -12.70 3.88
CA ASP A 249 -7.73 -12.74 3.46
C ASP A 249 -7.21 -14.17 3.30
N GLN A 250 -6.38 -14.41 2.27
CA GLN A 250 -5.66 -15.68 2.14
C GLN A 250 -4.21 -15.44 1.72
N LEU A 251 -3.30 -16.14 2.40
CA LEU A 251 -1.90 -16.26 1.99
C LEU A 251 -1.70 -17.59 1.26
N ILE A 252 -1.27 -17.54 0.00
CA ILE A 252 -0.85 -18.71 -0.78
C ILE A 252 0.67 -18.79 -0.75
N VAL A 253 1.22 -19.94 -0.40
CA VAL A 253 2.68 -20.15 -0.35
C VAL A 253 3.06 -21.32 -1.25
N ASN A 254 3.86 -21.08 -2.28
CA ASN A 254 4.29 -22.09 -3.25
C ASN A 254 5.58 -22.85 -2.84
N GLY A 255 6.14 -22.53 -1.68
CA GLY A 255 7.26 -23.22 -1.04
C GLY A 255 6.91 -23.70 0.37
N ASP A 256 7.94 -23.93 1.19
CA ASP A 256 7.75 -24.40 2.57
C ASP A 256 7.22 -23.28 3.48
N VAL A 257 6.41 -23.66 4.47
CA VAL A 257 5.88 -22.76 5.50
C VAL A 257 6.46 -23.10 6.88
N SER A 258 7.04 -22.11 7.55
CA SER A 258 7.54 -22.20 8.93
C SER A 258 6.97 -21.06 9.77
N LEU A 259 6.33 -21.41 10.89
CA LEU A 259 5.64 -20.45 11.75
C LEU A 259 6.21 -20.47 13.18
N ALA A 260 6.55 -19.29 13.68
CA ALA A 260 6.96 -19.02 15.06
C ALA A 260 6.50 -17.64 15.58
N GLY A 261 5.87 -16.81 14.73
CA GLY A 261 5.25 -15.53 15.08
C GLY A 261 3.76 -15.62 15.42
N GLY A 262 3.10 -14.48 15.57
CA GLY A 262 1.69 -14.39 15.94
C GLY A 262 0.72 -14.37 14.75
N LEU A 263 -0.55 -14.61 15.06
CA LEU A 263 -1.69 -14.43 14.17
C LEU A 263 -2.60 -13.35 14.75
N THR A 264 -2.86 -12.31 13.99
CA THR A 264 -3.87 -11.30 14.31
C THR A 264 -5.07 -11.46 13.38
N LEU A 265 -6.27 -11.53 13.96
CA LEU A 265 -7.52 -11.59 13.20
C LEU A 265 -8.35 -10.31 13.39
N SER A 266 -9.05 -9.91 12.34
CA SER A 266 -10.05 -8.85 12.36
C SER A 266 -11.33 -9.35 11.69
N LEU A 267 -12.49 -9.12 12.31
CA LEU A 267 -13.77 -9.34 11.66
C LEU A 267 -14.22 -8.05 10.98
N LEU A 268 -14.49 -8.12 9.68
CA LEU A 268 -14.95 -6.94 8.94
C LEU A 268 -16.34 -6.49 9.40
N PRO A 269 -16.62 -5.17 9.38
CA PRO A 269 -17.91 -4.65 9.78
C PRO A 269 -19.09 -5.32 9.05
N GLY A 270 -20.01 -5.89 9.82
CA GLY A 270 -21.20 -6.55 9.29
C GLY A 270 -21.06 -8.05 9.07
N PHE A 271 -19.86 -8.62 9.23
CA PHE A 271 -19.68 -10.07 9.24
C PHE A 271 -19.98 -10.65 10.62
N THR A 272 -20.66 -11.79 10.65
CA THR A 272 -20.94 -12.56 11.87
C THR A 272 -20.75 -14.03 11.53
N PRO A 273 -19.59 -14.62 11.87
CA PRO A 273 -19.32 -16.02 11.52
C PRO A 273 -20.27 -16.95 12.31
N LEU A 274 -20.64 -18.05 11.69
CA LEU A 274 -21.49 -19.10 12.23
C LEU A 274 -20.65 -20.28 12.73
N LEU A 275 -21.16 -20.99 13.73
CA LEU A 275 -20.46 -22.17 14.26
C LEU A 275 -20.24 -23.19 13.14
N GLY A 276 -19.00 -23.63 13.00
CA GLY A 276 -18.55 -24.53 11.94
C GLY A 276 -18.10 -23.83 10.65
N ASP A 277 -18.13 -22.49 10.56
CA ASP A 277 -17.49 -21.78 9.45
C ASP A 277 -15.98 -22.07 9.43
N VAL A 278 -15.44 -22.24 8.23
CA VAL A 278 -14.05 -22.66 7.97
C VAL A 278 -13.35 -21.66 7.07
N PHE A 279 -12.11 -21.30 7.42
CA PHE A 279 -11.29 -20.35 6.69
C PHE A 279 -9.89 -20.92 6.50
N THR A 280 -9.49 -21.22 5.26
CA THR A 280 -8.10 -21.60 4.95
C THR A 280 -7.28 -20.32 4.79
N ILE A 281 -6.61 -19.91 5.88
CA ILE A 281 -5.88 -18.63 5.94
C ILE A 281 -4.47 -18.73 5.34
N ILE A 282 -3.87 -19.92 5.38
CA ILE A 282 -2.66 -20.24 4.61
C ILE A 282 -2.95 -21.47 3.76
N ASP A 283 -2.91 -21.27 2.44
CA ASP A 283 -2.93 -22.32 1.42
C ASP A 283 -1.48 -22.69 1.10
N ASN A 284 -1.03 -23.83 1.63
CA ASN A 284 0.34 -24.29 1.51
C ASN A 284 0.44 -25.22 0.28
N MET A 285 0.77 -24.61 -0.85
CA MET A 285 0.94 -25.32 -2.13
C MET A 285 2.25 -26.12 -2.22
N GLY A 286 3.10 -26.05 -1.19
CA GLY A 286 4.29 -26.88 -1.03
C GLY A 286 3.97 -28.34 -0.74
N VAL A 287 4.97 -29.22 -0.80
CA VAL A 287 4.79 -30.67 -0.51
C VAL A 287 5.00 -31.02 0.96
N ASN A 288 5.62 -30.12 1.73
CA ASN A 288 5.94 -30.35 3.12
C ASN A 288 4.84 -29.77 4.03
N PRO A 289 4.52 -30.44 5.15
CA PRO A 289 3.62 -29.88 6.16
C PRO A 289 4.11 -28.52 6.68
N VAL A 290 3.17 -27.69 7.13
CA VAL A 290 3.51 -26.51 7.93
C VAL A 290 4.35 -26.94 9.13
N SER A 291 5.48 -26.27 9.32
CA SER A 291 6.36 -26.49 10.45
C SER A 291 6.17 -25.41 11.51
N GLY A 292 6.20 -25.81 12.79
CA GLY A 292 5.92 -24.91 13.90
C GLY A 292 4.43 -24.60 14.04
N GLY A 293 4.12 -23.37 14.45
CA GLY A 293 2.76 -22.88 14.65
C GLY A 293 2.76 -21.43 15.11
N PHE A 294 1.59 -20.79 15.10
CA PHE A 294 1.47 -19.45 15.64
C PHE A 294 1.62 -19.43 17.16
N LEU A 295 1.99 -18.27 17.71
CA LEU A 295 2.13 -18.07 19.16
C LEU A 295 0.82 -18.28 19.94
N GLU A 296 -0.33 -18.17 19.26
CA GLU A 296 -1.65 -18.47 19.82
C GLU A 296 -1.87 -19.97 20.06
N GLY A 297 -1.04 -20.84 19.48
CA GLY A 297 -1.15 -22.29 19.62
C GLY A 297 -2.28 -22.85 18.76
N MET A 298 -3.22 -23.57 19.38
CA MET A 298 -4.28 -24.29 18.66
C MET A 298 -5.62 -23.54 18.63
N SER A 299 -5.72 -22.35 19.21
CA SER A 299 -6.95 -21.57 19.19
C SER A 299 -6.71 -20.07 19.34
N ILE A 300 -7.61 -19.28 18.78
CA ILE A 300 -7.58 -17.83 18.81
C ILE A 300 -9.00 -17.29 19.01
N SER A 301 -9.13 -16.09 19.61
CA SER A 301 -10.42 -15.44 19.76
C SER A 301 -10.37 -13.99 19.31
N VAL A 302 -11.39 -13.56 18.57
CA VAL A 302 -11.59 -12.19 18.09
C VAL A 302 -13.06 -11.82 18.28
N ASP A 303 -13.35 -10.65 18.87
CA ASP A 303 -14.70 -10.12 19.07
C ASP A 303 -15.72 -11.09 19.72
N GLY A 304 -15.24 -11.99 20.60
CA GLY A 304 -16.07 -12.99 21.27
C GLY A 304 -16.33 -14.27 20.47
N PHE A 305 -15.72 -14.40 19.29
CA PHE A 305 -15.72 -15.62 18.47
C PHE A 305 -14.42 -16.38 18.69
N GLY A 306 -14.51 -17.66 19.05
CA GLY A 306 -13.36 -18.54 19.26
C GLY A 306 -13.20 -19.54 18.12
N PHE A 307 -12.01 -19.55 17.53
CA PHE A 307 -11.61 -20.41 16.43
C PHE A 307 -10.57 -21.41 16.90
N ASP A 308 -10.71 -22.67 16.48
CA ASP A 308 -9.61 -23.64 16.52
C ASP A 308 -8.72 -23.44 15.28
N ILE A 309 -7.41 -23.59 15.45
CA ILE A 309 -6.39 -23.50 14.40
C ILE A 309 -5.89 -24.91 14.11
N ASP A 310 -6.06 -25.38 12.87
CA ASP A 310 -5.52 -26.66 12.39
C ASP A 310 -4.38 -26.39 11.40
N TYR A 311 -3.17 -26.85 11.74
CA TYR A 311 -1.96 -26.71 10.91
C TYR A 311 -1.76 -27.88 9.92
N MET A 312 -2.71 -28.81 9.88
CA MET A 312 -2.79 -29.91 8.91
C MET A 312 -4.17 -29.92 8.23
N GLY A 313 -4.81 -28.75 8.16
CA GLY A 313 -6.15 -28.62 7.60
C GLY A 313 -6.15 -28.71 6.07
N GLY A 314 -7.32 -28.48 5.47
CA GLY A 314 -7.48 -28.39 4.02
C GLY A 314 -7.15 -29.70 3.31
N ASP A 315 -6.12 -29.69 2.47
CA ASP A 315 -5.62 -30.89 1.78
C ASP A 315 -4.59 -31.71 2.60
N GLY A 316 -4.26 -31.27 3.81
CA GLY A 316 -3.45 -31.98 4.80
C GLY A 316 -2.23 -31.22 5.29
N ASN A 317 -1.94 -30.05 4.71
CA ASN A 317 -0.80 -29.21 5.07
C ASN A 317 -1.12 -27.71 5.11
N ASP A 318 -2.40 -27.33 5.10
CA ASP A 318 -2.86 -25.95 5.20
C ASP A 318 -3.01 -25.48 6.65
N VAL A 319 -3.09 -24.15 6.83
CA VAL A 319 -3.54 -23.56 8.09
C VAL A 319 -4.99 -23.12 7.99
N VAL A 320 -5.85 -23.77 8.76
CA VAL A 320 -7.30 -23.63 8.70
C VAL A 320 -7.86 -23.20 10.05
N LEU A 321 -8.71 -22.17 10.02
CA LEU A 321 -9.50 -21.75 11.17
C LEU A 321 -10.89 -22.37 11.09
N THR A 322 -11.39 -22.94 12.19
CA THR A 322 -12.78 -23.38 12.31
C THR A 322 -13.44 -22.68 13.49
N LEU A 323 -14.58 -22.01 13.28
CA LEU A 323 -15.32 -21.39 14.38
C LEU A 323 -15.96 -22.47 15.27
N VAL A 324 -15.51 -22.56 16.52
CA VAL A 324 -15.99 -23.58 17.48
C VAL A 324 -16.77 -23.00 18.65
N SER A 325 -16.67 -21.69 18.88
CA SER A 325 -17.44 -21.01 19.91
C SER A 325 -17.78 -19.58 19.51
N SER A 326 -18.94 -19.11 19.97
CA SER A 326 -19.30 -17.71 19.92
C SER A 326 -19.88 -17.30 21.26
N ALA A 327 -19.54 -16.11 21.73
CA ALA A 327 -20.18 -15.48 22.86
C ALA A 327 -21.63 -15.20 22.46
N VAL A 328 -22.50 -16.19 22.68
CA VAL A 328 -23.94 -16.05 22.41
C VAL A 328 -24.44 -14.79 23.12
N PRO A 329 -24.93 -13.75 22.42
CA PRO A 329 -25.79 -12.77 23.09
C PRO A 329 -27.09 -13.53 23.33
N ALA A 330 -27.29 -14.09 24.53
CA ALA A 330 -28.43 -14.94 24.87
C ALA A 330 -29.73 -14.40 24.22
N PRO A 331 -30.22 -14.97 23.10
CA PRO A 331 -31.37 -14.43 22.41
C PRO A 331 -32.58 -14.90 23.22
N GLY A 332 -33.05 -14.08 24.14
CA GLY A 332 -34.34 -14.26 24.81
C GLY A 332 -34.55 -15.54 25.62
N VAL A 333 -33.58 -16.46 25.76
CA VAL A 333 -33.76 -17.68 26.56
C VAL A 333 -33.88 -17.34 28.05
N VAL A 334 -33.19 -16.30 28.52
CA VAL A 334 -33.37 -15.76 29.89
C VAL A 334 -34.77 -15.14 30.06
N LEU A 335 -35.31 -14.48 29.02
CA LEU A 335 -36.68 -13.95 29.02
C LEU A 335 -37.75 -15.06 28.94
N LEU A 336 -37.48 -16.15 28.21
CA LEU A 336 -38.35 -17.34 28.14
C LEU A 336 -38.28 -18.18 29.42
N LEU A 337 -37.13 -18.26 30.10
CA LEU A 337 -37.01 -18.86 31.44
C LEU A 337 -37.71 -18.01 32.51
N LEU A 338 -37.58 -16.68 32.47
CA LEU A 338 -38.28 -15.78 33.38
C LEU A 338 -39.80 -15.75 33.11
N ALA A 339 -40.23 -15.73 31.84
CA ALA A 339 -41.63 -15.84 31.46
C ALA A 339 -42.22 -17.23 31.81
N GLY A 340 -41.44 -18.29 31.62
CA GLY A 340 -41.77 -19.66 32.01
C GLY A 340 -41.96 -19.81 33.52
N LEU A 341 -41.03 -19.28 34.34
CA LEU A 341 -41.20 -19.25 35.80
C LEU A 341 -42.42 -18.40 36.21
N ALA A 342 -42.65 -17.25 35.59
CA ALA A 342 -43.82 -16.40 35.90
C ALA A 342 -45.15 -17.10 35.58
N VAL A 343 -45.24 -17.87 34.47
CA VAL A 343 -46.41 -18.68 34.11
C VAL A 343 -46.61 -19.82 35.11
N VAL A 344 -45.55 -20.50 35.55
CA VAL A 344 -45.62 -21.58 36.55
C VAL A 344 -46.06 -21.06 37.92
N PHE A 345 -45.57 -19.89 38.36
CA PHE A 345 -46.05 -19.26 39.59
C PHE A 345 -47.50 -18.79 39.51
N ARG A 346 -47.95 -18.30 38.35
CA ARG A 346 -49.35 -17.89 38.13
C ARG A 346 -50.32 -19.08 38.08
N ALA A 347 -49.88 -20.22 37.52
CA ALA A 347 -50.65 -21.46 37.50
C ALA A 347 -50.80 -22.09 38.90
N LYS A 348 -49.74 -22.13 39.72
CA LYS A 348 -49.80 -22.62 41.11
C LYS A 348 -50.68 -21.75 42.03
N ARG A 349 -50.84 -20.45 41.74
CA ARG A 349 -51.68 -19.55 42.56
C ARG A 349 -53.18 -19.73 42.27
N ARG A 350 -53.55 -20.16 41.05
CA ARG A 350 -54.96 -20.40 40.67
C ARG A 350 -55.51 -21.75 41.17
N SER A 351 -54.68 -22.79 41.27
CA SER A 351 -55.14 -24.11 41.75
C SER A 351 -55.46 -24.16 43.25
N ARG A 352 -55.10 -23.12 44.02
CA ARG A 352 -55.37 -23.03 45.47
C ARG A 352 -56.69 -22.35 45.85
N ILE A 353 -57.42 -21.76 44.90
CA ILE A 353 -58.62 -20.92 45.19
C ILE A 353 -59.93 -21.62 44.78
N GLY A 354 -59.89 -22.77 44.09
CA GLY A 354 -61.09 -23.43 43.55
C GLY A 354 -61.75 -24.53 44.41
N GLY A 355 -61.36 -24.70 45.67
CA GLY A 355 -61.83 -25.81 46.51
C GLY A 355 -62.57 -25.36 47.77
N GLY A 356 -63.87 -25.11 47.66
CA GLY A 356 -64.81 -24.91 48.78
C GLY A 356 -65.96 -24.01 48.34
N GLU A 357 -67.24 -24.32 48.51
CA GLU A 357 -67.96 -25.42 49.13
C GLU A 357 -69.29 -25.57 48.37
N ALA A 358 -69.75 -26.81 48.18
CA ALA A 358 -71.13 -27.10 47.85
C ALA A 358 -71.90 -27.32 49.14
N VAL A 359 -72.97 -26.57 49.40
CA VAL A 359 -73.97 -26.91 50.42
C VAL A 359 -75.37 -26.73 49.84
N LEU A 360 -76.16 -27.76 50.12
CA LEU A 360 -77.43 -28.18 49.52
C LEU A 360 -78.63 -27.36 50.00
N SER A 361 -79.62 -27.18 49.12
CA SER A 361 -81.03 -26.88 49.47
C SER A 361 -81.67 -28.12 50.16
N PRO A 362 -82.62 -27.97 51.11
CA PRO A 362 -84.03 -27.63 50.81
C PRO A 362 -84.65 -26.69 51.90
N LEU A 363 -85.83 -26.09 51.84
CA LEU A 363 -87.12 -26.27 51.16
C LEU A 363 -87.63 -24.90 50.68
#